data_AF-A0A9P7AHF5-F1
#
_entry.id   AF-A0A9P7AHF5-F1
#
_cell.length_a   1.000
_cell.length_b   1.000
_cell.length_c   1.000
_cell.angle_alpha   90.00
_cell.angle_beta   90.00
_cell.angle_gamma   90.00
#
_symmetry.space_group_name_H-M   'P 1'
#
loop_
_entity.id
_entity.type
_entity.pdbx_description
1 polymer ?
#
loop_
_entity_poly.entity_id
_entity_poly.type
_entity_poly.pdbx_seq_one_letter_code
_entity_poly.pdbx_strand_id
1 'polypeptide(L)'
;MDIDMDSPVGPVIVTDYDELHSHGIPVYGAEFDLCELLQTLTLSKGKTKAPENDPTHPAVPYALQRAGEDAANTEDPAYHSDAESSSSKSSSCDLPITTTATTTDSTNHLPTSSIIVPRSPLPACHFLQSILASLAPESHVLSPFPYPYPTSSQFRTTGGEYLETILTHRALLSAFPPAHRGCATALQEIARAVEVRAWRADRESDAEAVATLRQEAFLTSAWL
;
A
#
# COMPACT_ATOMS: atom_id res chain seq x y z
N MET A 1 19.58 -26.80 -47.71
CA MET A 1 20.37 -25.77 -47.01
C MET A 1 20.00 -25.93 -45.55
N ASP A 2 20.71 -26.81 -44.88
CA ASP A 2 20.51 -27.14 -43.48
C ASP A 2 21.21 -26.07 -42.65
N ILE A 3 20.45 -25.39 -41.80
CA ILE A 3 20.96 -24.34 -40.92
C ILE A 3 21.03 -24.97 -39.53
N ASP A 4 22.22 -25.45 -39.18
CA ASP A 4 22.54 -25.90 -37.83
C ASP A 4 22.43 -24.71 -36.86
N MET A 5 21.52 -24.85 -35.90
CA MET A 5 21.31 -23.92 -34.78
C MET A 5 22.12 -24.42 -33.59
N ASP A 6 23.41 -24.08 -33.55
CA ASP A 6 24.24 -24.26 -32.36
C ASP A 6 23.73 -23.34 -31.24
N SER A 7 23.19 -23.96 -30.19
CA SER A 7 22.74 -23.24 -28.99
C SER A 7 23.93 -22.78 -28.15
N PRO A 8 23.94 -21.53 -27.66
CA PRO A 8 24.98 -21.07 -26.76
C PRO A 8 24.81 -21.74 -25.38
N VAL A 9 25.79 -22.55 -25.01
CA VAL A 9 25.97 -23.07 -23.66
C VAL A 9 26.17 -21.88 -22.72
N GLY A 10 25.14 -21.57 -21.93
CA GLY A 10 25.21 -20.56 -20.87
C GLY A 10 26.19 -20.99 -19.77
N PRO A 11 26.81 -20.02 -19.06
CA PRO A 11 27.78 -20.32 -18.01
C PRO A 11 27.11 -21.07 -16.85
N VAL A 12 27.66 -22.24 -16.53
CA VAL A 12 27.31 -23.02 -15.35
C VAL A 12 27.81 -22.27 -14.12
N ILE A 13 26.89 -21.67 -13.36
CA ILE A 13 27.20 -21.11 -12.04
C ILE A 13 27.24 -22.28 -11.07
N VAL A 14 28.46 -22.73 -10.74
CA VAL A 14 28.71 -23.64 -9.62
C VAL A 14 28.57 -22.83 -8.34
N THR A 15 27.48 -23.07 -7.60
CA THR A 15 27.35 -22.59 -6.23
C THR A 15 27.96 -23.65 -5.33
N ASP A 16 29.21 -23.43 -4.93
CA ASP A 16 29.84 -24.19 -3.85
C ASP A 16 29.15 -23.77 -2.55
N TYR A 17 28.28 -24.63 -2.04
CA TYR A 17 27.68 -24.51 -0.72
C TYR A 17 28.69 -25.02 0.29
N ASP A 18 29.52 -24.10 0.81
CA ASP A 18 30.38 -24.38 1.96
C ASP A 18 29.53 -24.39 3.24
N GLU A 19 29.00 -25.56 3.52
CA GLU A 19 28.28 -25.96 4.72
C GLU A 19 29.28 -26.21 5.86
N LEU A 20 29.61 -25.20 6.68
CA LEU A 20 30.22 -25.41 8.01
C LEU A 20 30.46 -24.11 8.81
N HIS A 21 29.42 -23.45 9.32
CA HIS A 21 29.57 -22.63 10.54
C HIS A 21 28.31 -22.75 11.40
N SER A 22 28.25 -23.84 12.18
CA SER A 22 27.42 -23.97 13.37
C SER A 22 27.85 -22.93 14.41
N HIS A 23 27.34 -21.72 14.29
CA HIS A 23 27.27 -20.78 15.40
C HIS A 23 25.86 -20.83 15.97
N GLY A 24 25.78 -21.41 17.16
CA GLY A 24 24.55 -21.62 17.88
C GLY A 24 23.72 -20.35 17.95
N ILE A 25 22.44 -20.48 17.64
CA ILE A 25 21.42 -19.45 17.81
C ILE A 25 21.45 -19.02 19.28
N PRO A 26 21.87 -17.79 19.63
CA PRO A 26 21.60 -17.27 20.95
C PRO A 26 20.08 -17.09 21.03
N VAL A 27 19.48 -17.82 21.95
CA VAL A 27 18.11 -17.64 22.39
C VAL A 27 17.90 -16.15 22.66
N TYR A 28 17.03 -15.51 21.87
CA TYR A 28 16.59 -14.13 22.06
C TYR A 28 15.83 -14.02 23.38
N GLY A 29 16.58 -13.82 24.45
CA GLY A 29 16.10 -13.53 25.80
C GLY A 29 16.84 -12.35 26.43
N ALA A 30 17.49 -11.52 25.61
CA ALA A 30 17.98 -10.22 26.06
C ALA A 30 16.83 -9.22 25.87
N GLU A 31 16.15 -8.92 26.97
CA GLU A 31 15.29 -7.74 27.06
C GLU A 31 16.16 -6.52 26.69
N PHE A 32 15.93 -5.98 25.50
CA PHE A 32 16.63 -4.79 25.05
C PHE A 32 16.10 -3.64 25.91
N ASP A 33 16.91 -3.14 26.84
CA ASP A 33 16.49 -2.07 27.74
C ASP A 33 16.31 -0.77 26.96
N LEU A 34 15.05 -0.50 26.60
CA LEU A 34 14.62 0.71 25.92
C LEU A 34 15.05 1.98 26.70
N CYS A 35 15.23 1.91 28.02
CA CYS A 35 15.70 3.04 28.81
C CYS A 35 17.17 3.37 28.51
N GLU A 36 18.02 2.35 28.31
CA GLU A 36 19.43 2.53 27.99
C GLU A 36 19.61 3.10 26.57
N LEU A 37 18.77 2.67 25.63
CA LEU A 37 18.73 3.22 24.26
C LEU A 37 18.27 4.69 24.25
N LEU A 38 17.25 5.04 25.05
CA LEU A 38 16.78 6.42 25.14
C LEU A 38 17.79 7.33 25.86
N GLN A 39 18.54 6.81 26.83
CA GLN A 39 19.62 7.55 27.50
C GLN A 39 20.80 7.83 26.57
N THR A 40 21.18 6.87 25.72
CA THR A 40 22.25 7.06 24.72
C THR A 40 21.86 8.04 23.61
N LEU A 41 20.57 8.25 23.37
CA LEU A 41 20.05 9.24 22.40
C LEU A 41 19.78 10.63 22.99
N THR A 42 20.20 10.92 24.22
CA THR A 42 20.12 12.29 24.76
C THR A 42 21.04 13.24 23.97
N LEU A 43 20.43 13.95 23.02
CA LEU A 43 21.06 14.99 22.24
C LEU A 43 21.61 16.07 23.17
N SER A 44 22.94 16.20 23.20
CA SER A 44 23.64 17.27 23.89
C SER A 44 23.06 18.61 23.43
N LYS A 45 22.36 19.29 24.34
CA LYS A 45 21.75 20.60 24.15
C LYS A 45 22.83 21.62 23.81
N GLY A 46 23.07 21.82 22.51
CA GLY A 46 23.97 22.82 21.98
C GLY A 46 23.51 24.21 22.42
N LYS A 47 24.29 24.82 23.32
CA LYS A 47 24.08 26.17 23.83
C LYS A 47 24.52 27.17 22.77
N THR A 48 23.64 27.47 21.82
CA THR A 48 23.86 28.58 20.87
C THR A 48 23.77 29.90 21.63
N LYS A 49 24.94 30.53 21.79
CA LYS A 49 25.11 31.89 22.31
C LYS A 49 24.50 32.84 21.28
N ALA A 50 23.41 33.51 21.64
CA ALA A 50 22.83 34.58 20.83
C ALA A 50 23.81 35.76 20.73
N PRO A 51 23.95 36.40 19.56
CA PRO A 51 24.68 37.65 19.43
C PRO A 51 23.90 38.78 20.14
N GLU A 52 24.66 39.54 20.92
CA GLU A 52 24.25 40.68 21.71
C GLU A 52 23.80 41.83 20.79
N ASN A 53 22.55 42.25 20.93
CA ASN A 53 21.95 43.36 20.18
C ASN A 53 22.40 44.70 20.78
N ASP A 54 23.10 45.50 19.96
CA ASP A 54 23.37 46.92 20.18
C ASP A 54 22.15 47.76 19.74
N PRO A 55 21.56 48.61 20.61
CA PRO A 55 20.36 49.35 20.28
C PRO A 55 20.68 50.81 19.88
N THR A 56 20.97 51.08 18.61
CA THR A 56 20.87 52.47 18.12
C THR A 56 20.44 52.59 16.65
N HIS A 57 19.24 53.15 16.47
CA HIS A 57 18.71 53.97 15.37
C HIS A 57 17.48 53.44 14.58
N PRO A 58 16.45 54.31 14.39
CA PRO A 58 15.26 54.02 13.61
C PRO A 58 15.44 54.47 12.15
N ALA A 59 14.99 53.67 11.19
CA ALA A 59 14.71 54.14 9.84
C ALA A 59 13.61 53.28 9.20
N VAL A 60 12.44 53.88 9.07
CA VAL A 60 11.40 53.46 8.13
C VAL A 60 11.94 53.65 6.71
N PRO A 61 11.58 52.79 5.74
CA PRO A 61 10.95 53.38 4.58
C PRO A 61 9.70 52.63 4.08
N TYR A 62 8.80 53.49 3.66
CA TYR A 62 7.55 53.28 2.94
C TYR A 62 7.78 52.74 1.50
N ALA A 63 6.65 52.39 0.88
CA ALA A 63 6.38 52.20 -0.57
C ALA A 63 6.51 50.76 -1.10
N LEU A 64 5.43 50.07 -1.49
CA LEU A 64 4.51 50.32 -2.61
C LEU A 64 5.13 49.94 -3.96
N GLN A 65 4.81 48.73 -4.45
CA GLN A 65 4.44 48.50 -5.85
C GLN A 65 3.92 47.07 -6.07
N ARG A 66 2.60 46.96 -6.21
CA ARG A 66 1.91 45.86 -6.87
C ARG A 66 1.26 46.49 -8.11
N ALA A 67 1.84 46.26 -9.27
CA ALA A 67 1.26 46.50 -10.58
C ALA A 67 2.03 45.63 -11.57
N GLY A 68 1.30 44.78 -12.28
CA GLY A 68 1.83 43.78 -13.19
C GLY A 68 0.67 42.97 -13.74
N GLU A 69 -0.23 43.70 -14.39
CA GLU A 69 -1.22 43.21 -15.35
C GLU A 69 -0.48 42.91 -16.67
N ASP A 70 -1.17 42.26 -17.61
CA ASP A 70 -0.73 41.83 -18.96
C ASP A 70 -0.12 40.43 -19.05
N ALA A 71 -0.48 39.56 -19.99
CA ALA A 71 -1.50 39.60 -21.02
C ALA A 71 -1.74 38.17 -21.55
N ALA A 72 -2.96 37.96 -22.02
CA ALA A 72 -3.35 37.12 -23.15
C ALA A 72 -2.27 36.25 -23.82
N ASN A 73 -2.52 34.93 -23.83
CA ASN A 73 -2.44 34.15 -25.07
C ASN A 73 -3.35 32.93 -25.01
N THR A 74 -4.55 33.11 -25.57
CA THR A 74 -5.14 32.30 -26.64
C THR A 74 -4.03 31.53 -27.40
N GLU A 75 -4.09 30.21 -27.54
CA GLU A 75 -4.62 29.56 -28.74
C GLU A 75 -4.69 28.04 -28.48
N ASP A 76 -5.90 27.50 -28.57
CA ASP A 76 -6.21 26.07 -28.64
C ASP A 76 -6.54 25.73 -30.10
N PRO A 77 -5.73 24.90 -30.78
CA PRO A 77 -6.15 24.21 -31.98
C PRO A 77 -6.25 22.71 -31.72
N ALA A 78 -7.48 22.26 -31.48
CA ALA A 78 -8.10 21.08 -32.09
C ALA A 78 -7.18 19.85 -32.24
N TYR A 79 -7.01 19.11 -31.15
CA TYR A 79 -6.43 17.76 -31.22
C TYR A 79 -7.53 16.76 -31.61
N HIS A 80 -7.68 16.54 -32.92
CA HIS A 80 -8.47 15.43 -33.46
C HIS A 80 -7.65 14.14 -33.32
N SER A 81 -7.96 13.33 -32.31
CA SER A 81 -7.49 11.95 -32.22
C SER A 81 -8.59 11.02 -32.69
N ASP A 82 -8.49 10.61 -33.94
CA ASP A 82 -9.17 9.42 -34.46
C ASP A 82 -8.49 8.18 -33.84
N ALA A 83 -8.98 7.76 -32.67
CA ALA A 83 -8.61 6.47 -32.10
C ALA A 83 -9.63 5.43 -32.59
N GLU A 84 -9.22 4.68 -33.61
CA GLU A 84 -9.94 3.56 -34.18
C GLU A 84 -10.29 2.53 -33.08
N SER A 85 -11.58 2.50 -32.71
CA SER A 85 -12.14 1.52 -31.79
C SER A 85 -12.14 0.14 -32.43
N SER A 86 -11.13 -0.66 -32.10
CA SER A 86 -11.08 -2.08 -32.40
C SER A 86 -12.03 -2.83 -31.46
N SER A 87 -13.26 -3.05 -31.93
CA SER A 87 -14.28 -3.84 -31.24
C SER A 87 -13.83 -5.30 -31.10
N SER A 88 -13.36 -5.67 -29.91
CA SER A 88 -13.13 -7.08 -29.58
C SER A 88 -14.46 -7.72 -29.19
N LYS A 89 -14.97 -8.59 -30.08
CA LYS A 89 -16.12 -9.46 -29.85
C LYS A 89 -15.76 -10.50 -28.80
N SER A 90 -16.23 -10.32 -27.57
CA SER A 90 -16.21 -11.36 -26.54
C SER A 90 -17.16 -12.48 -26.94
N SER A 91 -16.58 -13.64 -27.26
CA SER A 91 -17.28 -14.88 -27.53
C SER A 91 -18.08 -15.32 -26.30
N SER A 92 -19.40 -15.43 -26.47
CA SER A 92 -20.30 -16.06 -25.51
C SER A 92 -20.01 -17.55 -25.44
N CYS A 93 -19.59 -18.04 -24.27
CA CYS A 93 -19.62 -19.47 -23.96
C CYS A 93 -20.91 -19.74 -23.21
N ASP A 94 -21.94 -20.15 -23.94
CA ASP A 94 -23.18 -20.69 -23.39
C ASP A 94 -22.86 -21.94 -22.55
N LEU A 95 -23.26 -21.91 -21.27
CA LEU A 95 -23.29 -23.08 -20.41
C LEU A 95 -24.66 -23.75 -20.52
N PRO A 96 -24.75 -25.02 -20.93
CA PRO A 96 -25.99 -25.76 -20.79
C PRO A 96 -26.15 -26.22 -19.34
N ILE A 97 -27.26 -25.77 -18.73
CA ILE A 97 -27.87 -26.41 -17.56
C ILE A 97 -28.26 -27.83 -17.98
N THR A 98 -27.73 -28.84 -17.31
CA THR A 98 -28.37 -30.17 -17.31
C THR A 98 -28.24 -30.83 -15.95
N THR A 99 -29.33 -30.78 -15.21
CA THR A 99 -29.64 -31.67 -14.09
C THR A 99 -30.08 -33.01 -14.67
N THR A 100 -29.44 -34.13 -14.30
CA THR A 100 -30.09 -35.35 -13.75
C THR A 100 -29.08 -36.48 -13.52
N ALA A 101 -29.29 -37.20 -12.43
CA ALA A 101 -28.53 -38.32 -11.89
C ALA A 101 -28.50 -39.59 -12.79
N THR A 102 -27.55 -40.50 -12.54
CA THR A 102 -27.67 -41.98 -12.30
C THR A 102 -26.27 -42.62 -12.48
N THR A 103 -25.50 -42.88 -11.41
CA THR A 103 -25.23 -44.19 -10.74
C THR A 103 -24.30 -45.19 -11.48
N THR A 104 -23.30 -45.66 -10.70
CA THR A 104 -22.41 -46.85 -10.82
C THR A 104 -21.45 -46.95 -12.01
N ASP A 105 -20.13 -46.80 -11.76
CA ASP A 105 -19.24 -47.98 -11.62
C ASP A 105 -17.88 -47.61 -11.01
N SER A 106 -17.25 -48.59 -10.37
CA SER A 106 -16.06 -48.48 -9.53
C SER A 106 -14.76 -48.29 -10.30
N THR A 107 -13.91 -47.33 -9.88
CA THR A 107 -12.46 -47.51 -9.76
C THR A 107 -11.82 -46.32 -9.01
N ASN A 108 -11.41 -46.59 -7.77
CA ASN A 108 -10.35 -45.93 -6.99
C ASN A 108 -10.01 -44.46 -7.34
N HIS A 109 -10.85 -43.51 -6.94
CA HIS A 109 -10.41 -42.16 -6.67
C HIS A 109 -10.62 -41.85 -5.20
N LEU A 110 -9.50 -41.72 -4.48
CA LEU A 110 -9.48 -41.15 -3.13
C LEU A 110 -10.23 -39.81 -3.18
N PRO A 111 -11.23 -39.59 -2.31
CA PRO A 111 -11.85 -38.28 -2.19
C PRO A 111 -10.79 -37.35 -1.60
N THR A 112 -10.10 -36.60 -2.47
CA THR A 112 -9.37 -35.40 -2.09
C THR A 112 -10.41 -34.45 -1.54
N SER A 113 -10.67 -34.61 -0.24
CA SER A 113 -11.47 -33.70 0.55
C SER A 113 -10.65 -32.43 0.60
N SER A 114 -10.84 -31.54 -0.38
CA SER A 114 -10.45 -30.15 -0.28
C SER A 114 -11.27 -29.59 0.88
N ILE A 115 -10.73 -29.76 2.10
CA ILE A 115 -11.14 -28.99 3.24
C ILE A 115 -10.85 -27.56 2.82
N ILE A 116 -11.89 -26.88 2.33
CA ILE A 116 -11.92 -25.43 2.24
C ILE A 116 -11.86 -24.99 3.70
N VAL A 117 -10.64 -24.93 4.25
CA VAL A 117 -10.41 -24.26 5.51
C VAL A 117 -10.94 -22.85 5.25
N PRO A 118 -11.99 -22.41 5.96
CA PRO A 118 -12.39 -21.02 5.92
C PRO A 118 -11.13 -20.27 6.35
N ARG A 119 -10.43 -19.64 5.42
CA ARG A 119 -9.35 -18.72 5.75
C ARG A 119 -10.05 -17.58 6.45
N SER A 120 -10.23 -17.71 7.77
CA SER A 120 -10.64 -16.61 8.60
C SER A 120 -9.68 -15.47 8.25
N PRO A 121 -10.17 -14.37 7.66
CA PRO A 121 -9.30 -13.32 7.18
C PRO A 121 -8.48 -12.87 8.38
N LEU A 122 -7.16 -13.02 8.28
CA LEU A 122 -6.28 -12.52 9.31
C LEU A 122 -6.53 -11.01 9.42
N PRO A 123 -6.51 -10.46 10.64
CA PRO A 123 -6.71 -9.03 10.82
C PRO A 123 -5.65 -8.26 10.03
N ALA A 124 -6.02 -7.10 9.48
CA ALA A 124 -5.06 -6.17 8.91
C ALA A 124 -4.13 -5.61 10.01
N CYS A 125 -3.03 -4.96 9.62
CA CYS A 125 -2.16 -4.32 10.59
C CYS A 125 -2.89 -3.18 11.33
N HIS A 126 -2.50 -2.92 12.58
CA HIS A 126 -3.16 -1.94 13.46
C HIS A 126 -3.25 -0.53 12.82
N PHE A 127 -2.25 -0.16 12.02
CA PHE A 127 -2.25 1.10 11.28
C PHE A 127 -3.44 1.22 10.33
N LEU A 128 -3.65 0.25 9.44
CA LEU A 128 -4.79 0.27 8.52
C LEU A 128 -6.13 0.09 9.24
N GLN A 129 -6.16 -0.66 10.34
CA GLN A 129 -7.37 -0.76 11.16
C GLN A 129 -7.77 0.61 11.75
N SER A 130 -6.81 1.45 12.16
CA SER A 130 -7.09 2.79 12.68
C SER A 130 -7.72 3.73 11.64
N ILE A 131 -7.32 3.57 10.38
CA ILE A 131 -7.84 4.33 9.23
C ILE A 131 -9.25 3.83 8.89
N LEU A 132 -9.40 2.51 8.80
CA LEU A 132 -10.68 1.89 8.50
C LEU A 132 -11.72 2.19 9.58
N ALA A 133 -11.33 2.24 10.86
CA ALA A 133 -12.19 2.65 11.96
C ALA A 133 -12.70 4.10 11.81
N SER A 134 -11.91 5.00 11.20
CA SER A 134 -12.36 6.38 10.93
C SER A 134 -13.29 6.49 9.72
N LEU A 135 -13.15 5.61 8.72
CA LEU A 135 -13.87 5.72 7.44
C LEU A 135 -15.12 4.84 7.38
N ALA A 136 -15.04 3.65 7.94
CA ALA A 136 -16.06 2.62 7.92
C ALA A 136 -16.04 1.84 9.25
N PRO A 137 -16.49 2.44 10.36
CA PRO A 137 -16.51 1.80 11.69
C PRO A 137 -17.34 0.51 11.73
N GLU A 138 -18.27 0.35 10.78
CA GLU A 138 -19.13 -0.83 10.62
C GLU A 138 -18.52 -1.90 9.69
N SER A 139 -17.28 -1.73 9.23
CA SER A 139 -16.65 -2.71 8.34
C SER A 139 -16.39 -4.02 9.07
N HIS A 140 -16.85 -5.12 8.50
CA HIS A 140 -16.63 -6.49 8.99
C HIS A 140 -15.14 -6.90 9.01
N VAL A 141 -14.27 -6.15 8.33
CA VAL A 141 -12.82 -6.37 8.29
C VAL A 141 -12.13 -5.80 9.54
N LEU A 142 -12.82 -4.93 10.29
CA LEU A 142 -12.34 -4.50 11.60
C LEU A 142 -12.38 -5.69 12.56
N SER A 143 -11.21 -6.08 13.06
CA SER A 143 -11.13 -7.14 14.06
C SER A 143 -11.73 -6.64 15.38
N PRO A 144 -12.75 -7.30 15.94
CA PRO A 144 -13.27 -6.98 17.27
C PRO A 144 -12.33 -7.44 18.40
N PHE A 145 -11.19 -8.08 18.08
CA PHE A 145 -10.31 -8.70 19.05
C PHE A 145 -8.82 -8.53 18.69
N PRO A 146 -7.93 -8.23 19.65
CA PRO A 146 -8.18 -7.91 21.05
C PRO A 146 -8.45 -6.40 21.25
N TYR A 147 -9.38 -6.06 22.15
CA TYR A 147 -9.55 -4.70 22.65
C TYR A 147 -8.22 -4.13 23.18
N PRO A 148 -7.98 -2.80 23.09
CA PRO A 148 -8.90 -1.75 22.66
C PRO A 148 -8.95 -1.55 21.14
N TYR A 149 -10.10 -1.06 20.64
CA TYR A 149 -10.22 -0.61 19.25
C TYR A 149 -9.11 0.40 18.93
N PRO A 150 -8.49 0.32 17.74
CA PRO A 150 -7.52 1.32 17.33
C PRO A 150 -8.19 2.69 17.37
N THR A 151 -7.52 3.65 18.02
CA THR A 151 -7.95 5.05 17.99
C THR A 151 -8.09 5.49 16.55
N SER A 152 -9.28 6.00 16.18
CA SER A 152 -9.56 6.44 14.82
C SER A 152 -8.54 7.49 14.39
N SER A 153 -7.79 7.21 13.33
CA SER A 153 -6.90 8.19 12.73
C SER A 153 -7.67 8.97 11.66
N GLN A 154 -7.63 10.31 11.72
CA GLN A 154 -8.34 11.13 10.74
C GLN A 154 -7.71 10.94 9.36
N PHE A 155 -8.36 10.14 8.52
CA PHE A 155 -7.90 9.90 7.17
C PHE A 155 -8.33 11.03 6.24
N ARG A 156 -7.34 11.69 5.63
CA ARG A 156 -7.52 12.76 4.66
C ARG A 156 -6.95 12.33 3.32
N THR A 157 -7.59 12.80 2.26
CA THR A 157 -7.08 12.65 0.89
C THR A 157 -6.56 13.99 0.34
N THR A 158 -6.77 15.09 1.07
CA THR A 158 -6.46 16.49 0.72
C THR A 158 -4.98 16.79 0.51
N GLY A 159 -4.48 16.80 -0.73
CA GLY A 159 -3.07 17.17 -0.95
C GLY A 159 -2.10 16.04 -0.60
N GLY A 160 -2.57 14.79 -0.76
CA GLY A 160 -1.70 13.63 -0.85
C GLY A 160 -1.43 12.88 0.46
N GLU A 161 -2.17 13.12 1.55
CA GLU A 161 -1.94 12.36 2.80
C GLU A 161 -2.30 10.87 2.67
N TYR A 162 -3.11 10.51 1.67
CA TYR A 162 -3.32 9.11 1.29
C TYR A 162 -2.01 8.45 0.80
N LEU A 163 -1.09 9.20 0.19
CA LEU A 163 0.23 8.70 -0.20
C LEU A 163 1.10 8.45 1.03
N GLU A 164 1.06 9.34 2.02
CA GLU A 164 1.74 9.11 3.30
C GLU A 164 1.25 7.82 3.94
N THR A 165 -0.07 7.59 3.93
CA THR A 165 -0.64 6.32 4.39
C THR A 165 -0.06 5.11 3.66
N ILE A 166 0.02 5.16 2.33
CA ILE A 166 0.58 4.06 1.52
C ILE A 166 2.07 3.86 1.84
N LEU A 167 2.84 4.93 1.93
CA LEU A 167 4.28 4.87 2.23
C LEU A 167 4.55 4.34 3.64
N THR A 168 3.79 4.79 4.64
CA THR A 168 3.86 4.27 6.01
C THR A 168 3.48 2.79 6.05
N HIS A 169 2.41 2.38 5.36
CA HIS A 169 2.04 0.97 5.24
C HIS A 169 3.17 0.14 4.63
N ARG A 170 3.79 0.59 3.53
CA ARG A 170 4.91 -0.12 2.90
C ARG A 170 6.12 -0.24 3.81
N ALA A 171 6.45 0.81 4.56
CA ALA A 171 7.54 0.77 5.52
C ALA A 171 7.28 -0.29 6.62
N LEU A 172 6.06 -0.32 7.17
CA LEU A 172 5.63 -1.32 8.16
C LEU A 172 5.63 -2.74 7.59
N LEU A 173 5.13 -2.91 6.36
CA LEU A 173 5.12 -4.18 5.63
C LEU A 173 6.55 -4.71 5.45
N SER A 174 7.49 -3.83 5.09
CA SER A 174 8.89 -4.18 4.87
C SER A 174 9.59 -4.59 6.16
N ALA A 175 9.22 -3.97 7.28
CA ALA A 175 9.77 -4.30 8.61
C ALA A 175 9.24 -5.64 9.14
N PHE A 176 7.95 -5.97 8.90
CA PHE A 176 7.37 -7.22 9.39
C PHE A 176 6.26 -7.79 8.46
N PRO A 177 6.62 -8.47 7.36
CA PRO A 177 5.66 -8.98 6.37
C PRO A 177 4.57 -9.92 6.94
N PRO A 178 4.86 -10.86 7.86
CA PRO A 178 3.85 -11.80 8.35
C PRO A 178 2.63 -11.14 9.03
N ALA A 179 2.79 -9.95 9.61
CA ALA A 179 1.69 -9.21 10.25
C ALA A 179 0.74 -8.51 9.27
N HIS A 180 1.01 -8.56 7.98
CA HIS A 180 0.27 -7.79 6.97
C HIS A 180 -0.63 -8.65 6.07
N ARG A 181 -0.83 -9.94 6.42
CA ARG A 181 -1.68 -10.89 5.66
C ARG A 181 -3.13 -10.44 5.46
N GLY A 182 -3.66 -9.62 6.36
CA GLY A 182 -5.00 -9.02 6.24
C GLY A 182 -5.05 -7.67 5.53
N CYS A 183 -3.90 -7.07 5.20
CA CYS A 183 -3.85 -5.67 4.75
C CYS A 183 -4.44 -5.46 3.36
N ALA A 184 -4.33 -6.43 2.45
CA ALA A 184 -4.92 -6.32 1.12
C ALA A 184 -6.45 -6.10 1.19
N THR A 185 -7.14 -6.87 2.03
CA THR A 185 -8.59 -6.72 2.23
C THR A 185 -8.94 -5.39 2.89
N ALA A 186 -8.18 -4.96 3.91
CA ALA A 186 -8.42 -3.65 4.53
C ALA A 186 -8.20 -2.48 3.57
N LEU A 187 -7.17 -2.54 2.71
CA LEU A 187 -6.93 -1.52 1.68
C LEU A 187 -8.09 -1.44 0.67
N GLN A 188 -8.67 -2.59 0.27
CA GLN A 188 -9.87 -2.61 -0.57
C GLN A 188 -11.07 -1.97 0.13
N GLU A 189 -11.27 -2.24 1.41
CA GLU A 189 -12.34 -1.64 2.20
C GLU A 189 -12.15 -0.13 2.39
N ILE A 190 -10.92 0.33 2.62
CA ILE A 190 -10.58 1.76 2.66
C ILE A 190 -10.89 2.40 1.32
N ALA A 191 -10.45 1.79 0.20
CA ALA A 191 -10.75 2.29 -1.14
C ALA A 191 -12.26 2.38 -1.39
N ARG A 192 -13.02 1.33 -1.02
CA ARG A 192 -14.48 1.33 -1.12
C ARG A 192 -15.11 2.44 -0.28
N ALA A 193 -14.65 2.64 0.96
CA ALA A 193 -15.15 3.69 1.84
C ALA A 193 -14.84 5.10 1.31
N VAL A 194 -13.68 5.29 0.66
CA VAL A 194 -13.34 6.54 -0.03
C VAL A 194 -14.18 6.74 -1.28
N GLU A 195 -14.46 5.69 -2.05
CA GLU A 195 -15.25 5.78 -3.29
C GLU A 195 -16.72 6.14 -3.06
N VAL A 196 -17.35 5.58 -2.01
CA VAL A 196 -18.78 5.79 -1.75
C VAL A 196 -19.09 7.04 -0.93
N ARG A 197 -18.08 7.75 -0.42
CA ARG A 197 -18.33 8.93 0.42
C ARG A 197 -18.79 10.11 -0.42
N ALA A 198 -19.59 10.99 0.18
CA ALA A 198 -20.11 12.16 -0.50
C ALA A 198 -18.97 13.05 -1.03
N TRP A 199 -19.12 13.48 -2.28
CA TRP A 199 -18.22 14.43 -2.93
C TRP A 199 -18.17 15.75 -2.15
N ARG A 200 -16.98 16.33 -2.05
CA ARG A 200 -16.72 17.66 -1.50
C ARG A 200 -15.55 18.29 -2.24
N ALA A 201 -15.48 19.62 -2.31
CA ALA A 201 -14.39 20.32 -2.99
C ALA A 201 -13.01 20.06 -2.38
N ASP A 202 -12.93 19.74 -1.08
CA ASP A 202 -11.70 19.30 -0.42
C ASP A 202 -11.32 17.84 -0.72
N ARG A 203 -12.06 17.15 -1.59
CA ARG A 203 -11.91 15.71 -1.85
C ARG A 203 -11.73 15.38 -3.32
N GLU A 204 -11.20 16.32 -4.09
CA GLU A 204 -10.95 16.15 -5.52
C GLU A 204 -9.99 14.98 -5.82
N SER A 205 -9.09 14.67 -4.88
CA SER A 205 -8.11 13.58 -4.95
C SER A 205 -8.68 12.20 -4.60
N ASP A 206 -9.98 12.05 -4.33
CA ASP A 206 -10.57 10.78 -3.92
C ASP A 206 -10.45 9.70 -5.00
N ALA A 207 -10.65 10.07 -6.26
CA ALA A 207 -10.53 9.14 -7.37
C ALA A 207 -9.08 8.59 -7.49
N GLU A 208 -8.10 9.46 -7.31
CA GLU A 208 -6.67 9.09 -7.32
C GLU A 208 -6.32 8.22 -6.10
N ALA A 209 -6.81 8.59 -4.91
CA ALA A 209 -6.65 7.82 -3.69
C ALA A 209 -7.25 6.41 -3.83
N VAL A 210 -8.45 6.28 -4.41
CA VAL A 210 -9.10 4.99 -4.66
C VAL A 210 -8.27 4.12 -5.60
N ALA A 211 -7.78 4.70 -6.72
CA ALA A 211 -6.97 3.98 -7.69
C ALA A 211 -5.65 3.48 -7.06
N THR A 212 -4.96 4.33 -6.31
CA THR A 212 -3.70 3.99 -5.64
C THR A 212 -3.87 2.97 -4.52
N LEU A 213 -4.93 3.08 -3.71
CA LEU A 213 -5.25 2.09 -2.67
C LEU A 213 -5.60 0.72 -3.26
N ARG A 214 -6.34 0.66 -4.37
CA ARG A 214 -6.63 -0.59 -5.09
C ARG A 214 -5.35 -1.22 -5.65
N GLN A 215 -4.47 -0.41 -6.23
CA GLN A 215 -3.18 -0.87 -6.72
C GLN A 215 -2.32 -1.41 -5.57
N GLU A 216 -2.28 -0.72 -4.43
CA GLU A 216 -1.54 -1.17 -3.26
C GLU A 216 -2.11 -2.47 -2.68
N ALA A 217 -3.43 -2.63 -2.66
CA ALA A 217 -4.06 -3.88 -2.26
C ALA A 217 -3.64 -5.05 -3.15
N PHE A 218 -3.62 -4.84 -4.47
CA PHE A 218 -3.15 -5.83 -5.44
C PHE A 218 -1.70 -6.22 -5.18
N LEU A 219 -0.80 -5.22 -5.06
CA LEU A 219 0.61 -5.49 -4.76
C LEU A 219 0.74 -6.26 -3.45
N THR A 220 0.12 -5.80 -2.36
CA THR A 220 0.17 -6.45 -1.04
C THR A 220 -0.26 -7.92 -1.09
N SER A 221 -1.29 -8.25 -1.89
CA SER A 221 -1.75 -9.63 -2.07
C SER A 221 -0.75 -10.53 -2.80
N ALA A 222 0.14 -9.96 -3.61
CA ALA A 222 1.17 -10.71 -4.33
C ALA A 222 2.42 -10.99 -3.47
N TRP A 223 2.65 -10.20 -2.41
CA TRP A 223 3.82 -10.34 -1.53
C TRP A 223 3.63 -11.35 -0.39
N LEU A 224 2.42 -11.86 -0.16
CA LEU A 224 2.03 -12.62 1.05
C LEU A 224 1.46 -14.00 0.72
#